data_AF-A0A7X3XCS4-F1
#
_entry.id   AF-A0A7X3XCS4-F1
#
_cell.length_a   1.000
_cell.length_b   1.000
_cell.length_c   1.000
_cell.angle_alpha   90.00
_cell.angle_beta   90.00
_cell.angle_gamma   90.00
#
_symmetry.space_group_name_H-M   'P 1'
#
loop_
_entity.id
_entity.type
_entity.pdbx_description
1 polymer ?
#
loop_
_entity_poly.entity_id
_entity_poly.type
_entity_poly.pdbx_seq_one_letter_code
_entity_poly.pdbx_strand_id
1 'polypeptide(L)'
;DPDVRQVDNAFLFDIDDLESHIEQNREERRLEATRAESIVKDEVEVILKWLQSLKATPTIIALRQRADALKQAELQKALSRLGTLTPEQQEAVEGLASGIVNKLLHGPLVALKSAAQSSNGFVYIEAARLFYDLGQSLLEQQAVNVEDVRDETDVPAVPPASKEEPEQDGISRQASGL
;
A
#
# COMPACT_ATOMS: atom_id res chain seq x y z
N ASP A 1 -34.88 -0.79 49.54
CA ASP A 1 -35.48 0.23 50.39
C ASP A 1 -34.85 1.57 50.00
N PRO A 2 -35.61 2.51 49.40
CA PRO A 2 -35.06 3.77 48.88
C PRO A 2 -34.54 4.72 49.97
N ASP A 3 -34.86 4.47 51.24
CA ASP A 3 -34.48 5.33 52.37
C ASP A 3 -32.98 5.31 52.69
N VAL A 4 -32.22 4.37 52.09
CA VAL A 4 -30.75 4.25 52.22
C VAL A 4 -29.99 5.43 51.59
N ARG A 5 -30.63 6.25 50.73
CA ARG A 5 -30.04 7.49 50.17
C ARG A 5 -29.77 8.58 51.23
N GLN A 6 -30.31 8.45 52.45
CA GLN A 6 -30.15 9.45 53.53
C GLN A 6 -28.97 9.15 54.47
N VAL A 7 -28.23 8.06 54.24
CA VAL A 7 -27.06 7.68 55.06
C VAL A 7 -25.80 8.28 54.45
N ASP A 8 -25.06 9.06 55.23
CA ASP A 8 -23.76 9.60 54.80
C ASP A 8 -22.84 8.45 54.35
N ASN A 9 -22.30 8.56 53.13
CA ASN A 9 -21.42 7.59 52.49
C ASN A 9 -22.07 6.30 51.94
N ALA A 10 -23.40 6.27 51.72
CA ALA A 10 -24.09 5.19 51.01
C ALA A 10 -24.55 5.64 49.62
N PHE A 11 -24.12 4.93 48.57
CA PHE A 11 -24.57 5.14 47.19
C PHE A 11 -25.54 4.02 46.79
N LEU A 12 -26.77 4.40 46.45
CA LEU A 12 -27.79 3.49 45.93
C LEU A 12 -27.85 3.66 44.41
N PHE A 13 -27.44 2.62 43.67
CA PHE A 13 -27.65 2.53 42.23
C PHE A 13 -28.83 1.60 41.97
N ASP A 14 -29.80 2.07 41.19
CA ASP A 14 -30.90 1.25 40.69
C ASP A 14 -30.64 0.74 39.26
N ILE A 15 -31.58 -0.04 38.70
CA ILE A 15 -31.44 -0.62 37.36
C ILE A 15 -31.41 0.50 36.31
N ASP A 16 -32.11 1.61 36.53
CA ASP A 16 -32.17 2.75 35.61
C ASP A 16 -30.82 3.49 35.58
N ASP A 17 -30.12 3.60 36.73
CA ASP A 17 -28.76 4.13 36.81
C ASP A 17 -27.77 3.30 35.97
N LEU A 18 -27.90 1.97 35.99
CA LEU A 18 -27.04 1.07 35.21
C LEU A 18 -27.34 1.14 33.71
N GLU A 19 -28.62 1.25 33.32
CA GLU A 19 -29.02 1.46 31.93
C GLU A 19 -28.46 2.78 31.37
N SER A 20 -28.51 3.86 32.16
CA SER A 20 -27.93 5.15 31.80
C SER A 20 -26.42 5.08 31.54
N HIS A 21 -25.67 4.39 32.40
CA HIS A 21 -24.23 4.18 32.22
C HIS A 21 -23.90 3.29 31.01
N ILE A 22 -24.71 2.27 30.73
CA ILE A 22 -24.52 1.40 29.55
C ILE A 22 -24.75 2.21 28.27
N GLU A 23 -25.76 3.07 28.23
CA GLU A 23 -26.06 3.90 27.06
C GLU A 23 -24.98 4.97 26.84
N GLN A 24 -24.47 5.59 27.91
CA GLN A 24 -23.29 6.48 27.85
C GLN A 24 -22.06 5.75 27.30
N ASN A 25 -21.74 4.56 27.82
CA ASN A 25 -20.63 3.74 27.30
C ASN A 25 -20.81 3.31 25.84
N ARG A 26 -22.06 3.09 25.39
CA ARG A 26 -22.35 2.79 23.98
C ARG A 26 -22.09 3.99 23.10
N GLU A 27 -22.53 5.18 23.52
CA GLU A 27 -22.33 6.41 22.75
C GLU A 27 -20.85 6.81 22.72
N GLU A 28 -20.12 6.65 23.82
CA GLU A 28 -18.67 6.83 23.88
C GLU A 28 -17.95 5.88 22.92
N ARG A 29 -18.28 4.57 22.95
CA ARG A 29 -17.72 3.60 22.00
C ARG A 29 -18.04 3.95 20.55
N ARG A 30 -19.24 4.46 20.27
CA ARG A 30 -19.63 4.89 18.91
C ARG A 30 -18.82 6.09 18.44
N LEU A 31 -18.57 7.06 19.33
CA LEU A 31 -17.74 8.22 19.05
C LEU A 31 -16.28 7.83 18.80
N GLU A 32 -15.70 6.96 19.64
CA GLU A 32 -14.33 6.48 19.44
C GLU A 32 -14.20 5.63 18.17
N ALA A 33 -15.19 4.78 17.85
CA ALA A 33 -15.23 4.05 16.59
C ALA A 33 -15.23 5.00 15.38
N THR A 34 -16.03 6.07 15.43
CA THR A 34 -16.09 7.08 14.36
C THR A 34 -14.73 7.77 14.19
N ARG A 35 -14.02 8.07 15.28
CA ARG A 35 -12.67 8.63 15.21
C ARG A 35 -11.67 7.65 14.61
N ALA A 36 -11.71 6.38 15.04
CA ALA A 36 -10.86 5.33 14.49
C ALA A 36 -11.08 5.14 12.98
N GLU A 37 -12.34 5.15 12.52
CA GLU A 37 -12.67 5.09 11.09
C GLU A 37 -12.07 6.26 10.29
N SER A 38 -12.07 7.47 10.86
CA SER A 38 -11.43 8.64 10.22
C SER A 38 -9.93 8.42 10.05
N ILE A 39 -9.24 7.93 11.09
CA ILE A 39 -7.80 7.66 11.05
C ILE A 39 -7.49 6.60 9.99
N VAL A 40 -8.25 5.50 9.97
CA VAL A 40 -8.08 4.43 8.97
C VAL A 40 -8.25 4.99 7.55
N LYS A 41 -9.26 5.84 7.33
CA LYS A 41 -9.50 6.45 6.02
C LYS A 41 -8.32 7.31 5.56
N ASP A 42 -7.76 8.12 6.46
CA ASP A 42 -6.61 8.97 6.17
C ASP A 42 -5.38 8.13 5.82
N GLU A 43 -5.10 7.06 6.58
CA GLU A 43 -4.00 6.14 6.31
C GLU A 43 -4.17 5.35 5.01
N VAL A 44 -5.39 4.93 4.68
CA VAL A 44 -5.69 4.29 3.39
C VAL A 44 -5.36 5.25 2.24
N GLU A 45 -5.67 6.54 2.37
CA GLU A 45 -5.33 7.53 1.34
C GLU A 45 -3.81 7.68 1.16
N VAL A 46 -3.05 7.66 2.26
CA VAL A 46 -1.58 7.69 2.24
C VAL A 46 -1.02 6.46 1.53
N ILE A 47 -1.51 5.26 1.88
CA ILE A 47 -1.09 4.00 1.25
C ILE A 47 -1.43 4.00 -0.24
N LEU A 48 -2.62 4.45 -0.62
CA LEU A 48 -3.01 4.50 -2.04
C LEU A 48 -2.13 5.45 -2.86
N LYS A 49 -1.78 6.62 -2.32
CA LYS A 49 -0.82 7.54 -2.96
C LYS A 49 0.55 6.90 -3.09
N TRP A 50 1.02 6.21 -2.06
CA TRP A 50 2.28 5.48 -2.10
C TRP A 50 2.27 4.37 -3.16
N LEU A 51 1.23 3.53 -3.20
CA LEU A 51 1.07 2.48 -4.22
C LEU A 51 1.01 3.05 -5.65
N GLN A 52 0.32 4.19 -5.85
CA GLN A 52 0.31 4.87 -7.14
C GLN A 52 1.70 5.33 -7.58
N SER A 53 2.52 5.81 -6.64
CA SER A 53 3.91 6.21 -6.92
C SER A 53 4.78 5.04 -7.40
N LEU A 54 4.48 3.81 -6.96
CA LEU A 54 5.22 2.60 -7.38
C LEU A 54 4.89 2.14 -8.80
N LYS A 55 3.74 2.55 -9.38
CA LYS A 55 3.29 2.08 -10.71
C LYS A 55 4.17 2.54 -11.87
N ALA A 56 4.93 3.62 -11.70
CA ALA A 56 5.82 4.13 -12.74
C ALA A 56 7.14 3.34 -12.83
N THR A 57 7.61 2.76 -11.72
CA THR A 57 8.92 2.09 -11.65
C THR A 57 9.06 0.95 -12.66
N PRO A 58 8.11 0.00 -12.77
CA PRO A 58 8.20 -1.07 -13.77
C PRO A 58 8.25 -0.52 -15.20
N THR A 59 7.43 0.50 -15.49
CA THR A 59 7.38 1.15 -16.80
C THR A 59 8.70 1.84 -17.15
N ILE A 60 9.33 2.51 -16.18
CA ILE A 60 10.65 3.14 -16.34
C ILE A 60 11.73 2.08 -16.65
N ILE A 61 11.71 0.95 -15.96
CA ILE A 61 12.66 -0.15 -16.17
C ILE A 61 12.46 -0.73 -17.57
N ALA A 62 11.23 -1.07 -17.94
CA ALA A 62 10.90 -1.63 -19.26
C ALA A 62 11.32 -0.68 -20.39
N LEU A 63 11.08 0.64 -20.23
CA LEU A 63 11.49 1.64 -21.21
C LEU A 63 13.01 1.67 -21.42
N ARG A 64 13.79 1.64 -20.33
CA ARG A 64 15.26 1.60 -20.40
C ARG A 64 15.75 0.33 -21.08
N GLN A 65 15.21 -0.83 -20.69
CA GLN A 65 15.58 -2.11 -21.27
C GLN A 65 15.31 -2.15 -22.78
N ARG A 66 14.14 -1.69 -23.21
CA ARG A 66 13.79 -1.62 -24.64
C ARG A 66 14.73 -0.70 -25.41
N ALA A 67 15.05 0.47 -24.86
CA ALA A 67 15.95 1.41 -25.49
C ALA A 67 17.39 0.89 -25.58
N ASP A 68 17.88 0.19 -24.53
CA ASP A 68 19.19 -0.44 -24.55
C ASP A 68 19.25 -1.61 -25.54
N ALA A 69 18.20 -2.43 -25.63
CA ALA A 69 18.11 -3.49 -26.64
C ALA A 69 18.15 -2.93 -28.07
N LEU A 70 17.40 -1.84 -28.33
CA LEU A 70 17.43 -1.16 -29.61
C LEU A 70 18.82 -0.60 -29.92
N LYS A 71 19.46 0.07 -28.95
CA LYS A 71 20.82 0.60 -29.06
C LYS A 71 21.81 -0.51 -29.44
N GLN A 72 21.78 -1.64 -28.73
CA GLN A 72 22.67 -2.78 -28.98
C GLN A 72 22.45 -3.37 -30.38
N ALA A 73 21.19 -3.53 -30.80
CA ALA A 73 20.86 -4.05 -32.13
C ALA A 73 21.38 -3.14 -33.25
N GLU A 74 21.20 -1.82 -33.12
CA GLU A 74 21.69 -0.86 -34.12
C GLU A 74 23.21 -0.71 -34.10
N LEU A 75 23.83 -0.77 -32.91
CA LEU A 75 25.29 -0.77 -32.78
C LEU A 75 25.91 -2.00 -33.45
N GLN A 76 25.38 -3.20 -33.22
CA GLN A 76 25.85 -4.42 -33.89
C GLN A 76 25.75 -4.31 -35.41
N LYS A 77 24.63 -3.80 -35.93
CA LYS A 77 24.45 -3.55 -37.37
C LYS A 77 25.48 -2.55 -37.89
N ALA A 78 25.72 -1.44 -37.19
CA ALA A 78 26.69 -0.43 -37.59
C ALA A 78 28.12 -1.00 -37.62
N LEU A 79 28.54 -1.70 -36.55
CA LEU A 79 29.85 -2.31 -36.45
C LEU A 79 30.08 -3.36 -37.55
N SER A 80 29.07 -4.16 -37.89
CA SER A 80 29.16 -5.13 -38.99
C SER A 80 29.42 -4.51 -40.37
N ARG A 81 29.04 -3.23 -40.57
CA ARG A 81 29.19 -2.49 -41.83
C ARG A 81 30.46 -1.66 -41.88
N LEU A 82 30.99 -1.24 -40.73
CA LEU A 82 32.16 -0.37 -40.61
C LEU A 82 33.50 -1.12 -40.76
N GLY A 83 33.49 -2.46 -40.73
CA GLY A 83 34.71 -3.26 -40.83
C GLY A 83 35.53 -3.22 -39.52
N THR A 84 36.84 -3.43 -39.62
CA THR A 84 37.73 -3.42 -38.46
C THR A 84 37.98 -1.99 -37.97
N LEU A 85 37.49 -1.68 -36.77
CA LEU A 85 37.73 -0.40 -36.09
C LEU A 85 38.86 -0.54 -35.07
N THR A 86 39.55 0.56 -34.75
CA THR A 86 40.42 0.60 -33.57
C THR A 86 39.57 0.60 -32.30
N PRO A 87 40.12 0.19 -31.13
CA PRO A 87 39.39 0.25 -29.86
C PRO A 87 38.83 1.64 -29.55
N GLU A 88 39.61 2.70 -29.81
CA GLU A 88 39.19 4.10 -29.60
C GLU A 88 38.02 4.51 -30.50
N GLN A 89 38.00 4.05 -31.76
CA GLN A 89 36.90 4.31 -32.69
C GLN A 89 35.63 3.59 -32.28
N GLN A 90 35.75 2.34 -31.82
CA GLN A 90 34.62 1.57 -31.33
C GLN A 90 34.00 2.24 -30.09
N GLU A 91 34.83 2.65 -29.12
CA GLU A 91 34.37 3.37 -27.93
C GLU A 91 33.68 4.69 -28.29
N ALA A 92 34.22 5.44 -29.27
CA ALA A 92 33.59 6.68 -29.73
C ALA A 92 32.19 6.47 -30.32
N VAL A 93 31.98 5.39 -31.09
CA VAL A 93 30.67 5.02 -31.67
C VAL A 93 29.70 4.58 -30.58
N GLU A 94 30.15 3.76 -29.63
CA GLU A 94 29.36 3.32 -28.47
C GLU A 94 28.95 4.49 -27.57
N GLY A 95 29.87 5.42 -27.33
CA GLY A 95 29.65 6.65 -26.59
C GLY A 95 28.63 7.56 -27.28
N LEU A 96 28.71 7.71 -28.60
CA LEU A 96 27.74 8.48 -29.39
C LEU A 96 26.34 7.87 -29.28
N ALA A 97 26.21 6.55 -29.48
CA ALA A 97 24.92 5.85 -29.39
C ALA A 97 24.31 5.99 -27.99
N SER A 98 25.11 5.81 -26.95
CA SER A 98 24.69 5.99 -25.56
C SER A 98 24.28 7.43 -25.27
N GLY A 99 25.02 8.42 -25.79
CA GLY A 99 24.69 9.84 -25.66
C GLY A 99 23.35 10.21 -26.31
N ILE A 100 23.05 9.66 -27.49
CA ILE A 100 21.76 9.87 -28.17
C ILE A 100 20.62 9.26 -27.37
N VAL A 101 20.75 8.00 -26.95
CA VAL A 101 19.71 7.29 -26.17
C VAL A 101 19.44 8.00 -24.85
N ASN A 102 20.49 8.40 -24.13
CA ASN A 102 20.34 9.11 -22.86
C ASN A 102 19.61 10.45 -23.03
N LYS A 103 19.93 11.21 -24.08
CA LYS A 103 19.25 12.48 -24.39
C LYS A 103 17.79 12.28 -24.77
N LEU A 104 17.48 11.26 -25.57
CA LEU A 104 16.11 10.93 -25.97
C LEU A 104 15.27 10.45 -24.78
N LEU A 105 15.84 9.64 -23.89
CA LEU A 105 15.13 9.10 -22.73
C LEU A 105 14.99 10.07 -21.56
N HIS A 106 15.83 11.11 -21.48
CA HIS A 106 15.79 12.04 -20.36
C HIS A 106 14.40 12.63 -20.13
N GLY A 107 13.78 13.20 -21.17
CA GLY A 107 12.44 13.81 -21.10
C GLY A 107 11.35 12.83 -20.66
N PRO A 108 11.15 11.71 -21.37
CA PRO A 108 10.15 10.69 -21.01
C PRO A 108 10.33 10.13 -19.60
N LEU A 109 11.58 9.88 -19.17
CA LEU A 109 11.86 9.35 -17.83
C LEU A 109 11.56 10.36 -16.73
N VAL A 110 11.90 11.63 -16.93
CA VAL A 110 11.52 12.71 -16.00
C VAL A 110 10.01 12.85 -15.94
N ALA A 111 9.32 12.85 -17.08
CA ALA A 111 7.87 12.93 -17.14
C ALA A 111 7.20 11.76 -16.41
N LEU A 112 7.68 10.52 -16.59
CA LEU A 112 7.16 9.35 -15.88
C LEU A 112 7.38 9.44 -14.36
N LYS A 113 8.54 9.92 -13.92
CA LYS A 113 8.84 10.09 -12.49
C LYS A 113 7.95 11.17 -11.86
N SER A 114 7.73 12.28 -12.56
CA SER A 114 6.82 13.34 -12.11
C SER A 114 5.35 12.88 -12.14
N ALA A 115 4.96 12.13 -13.17
CA ALA A 115 3.62 11.57 -13.29
C ALA A 115 3.29 10.66 -12.11
N ALA A 116 4.25 9.84 -11.64
CA ALA A 116 4.09 8.98 -10.47
C ALA A 116 3.68 9.74 -9.18
N GLN A 117 3.99 11.04 -9.10
CA GLN A 117 3.68 11.90 -7.95
C GLN A 117 2.40 12.72 -8.15
N SER A 118 1.75 12.60 -9.32
CA SER A 118 0.57 13.38 -9.70
C SER A 118 -0.70 12.53 -9.66
N SER A 119 -1.83 13.14 -9.35
CA SER A 119 -3.15 12.48 -9.32
C SER A 119 -3.57 11.89 -10.68
N ASN A 120 -3.10 12.46 -11.80
CA ASN A 120 -3.35 11.97 -13.16
C ASN A 120 -2.20 11.09 -13.70
N GLY A 121 -1.29 10.64 -12.83
CA GLY A 121 -0.09 9.90 -13.20
C GLY A 121 -0.35 8.65 -14.03
N PHE A 122 -1.46 7.98 -13.74
CA PHE A 122 -1.86 6.75 -14.41
C PHE A 122 -1.98 6.93 -15.93
N VAL A 123 -2.58 8.02 -16.41
CA VAL A 123 -2.79 8.24 -17.86
C VAL A 123 -1.47 8.37 -18.60
N TYR A 124 -0.49 9.07 -18.02
CA TYR A 124 0.83 9.24 -18.62
C TYR A 124 1.62 7.92 -18.63
N ILE A 125 1.48 7.10 -17.58
CA ILE A 125 2.11 5.79 -17.51
C ILE A 125 1.54 4.87 -18.59
N GLU A 126 0.22 4.82 -18.75
CA GLU A 126 -0.42 4.01 -19.79
C GLU A 126 -0.08 4.50 -21.21
N ALA A 127 -0.05 5.82 -21.43
CA ALA A 127 0.38 6.39 -22.70
C ALA A 127 1.82 5.99 -23.04
N ALA A 128 2.74 6.01 -22.06
CA ALA A 128 4.11 5.54 -22.27
C ALA A 128 4.17 4.05 -22.62
N ARG A 129 3.37 3.21 -21.94
CA ARG A 129 3.28 1.78 -22.26
C ARG A 129 2.77 1.52 -23.67
N LEU A 130 1.83 2.33 -24.15
CA LEU A 130 1.32 2.25 -25.51
C LEU A 130 2.36 2.71 -26.55
N PHE A 131 2.93 3.91 -26.38
CA PHE A 131 3.85 4.48 -27.37
C PHE A 131 5.15 3.70 -27.51
N TYR A 132 5.62 3.08 -26.42
CA TYR A 132 6.84 2.30 -26.41
C TYR A 132 6.59 0.80 -26.41
N ASP A 133 5.33 0.36 -26.56
CA ASP A 133 4.97 -1.06 -26.65
C ASP A 133 5.60 -1.87 -25.49
N LEU A 134 5.36 -1.40 -24.26
CA LEU A 134 5.92 -1.96 -23.02
C LEU A 134 4.96 -2.93 -22.33
N GLY A 135 3.70 -3.01 -22.79
CA GLY A 135 2.65 -3.82 -22.17
C GLY A 135 2.99 -5.31 -22.10
N GLN A 136 3.58 -5.86 -23.17
CA GLN A 136 3.92 -7.28 -23.25
C GLN A 136 5.10 -7.65 -22.32
N SER A 137 6.14 -6.80 -22.31
CA SER A 137 7.30 -6.97 -21.43
C SER A 137 6.94 -6.91 -19.94
N LEU A 138 5.96 -6.10 -19.56
CA LEU A 138 5.53 -5.97 -18.16
C LEU A 138 4.72 -7.17 -17.67
N LEU A 139 3.89 -7.78 -18.53
CA LEU A 139 3.12 -8.99 -18.19
C LEU A 139 4.04 -10.20 -17.97
N GLU A 140 5.09 -10.32 -18.79
CA GLU A 140 6.11 -11.36 -18.64
C GLU A 140 6.90 -11.19 -17.33
N GLN A 141 7.24 -9.96 -16.93
CA GLN A 141 7.93 -9.67 -15.66
C GLN A 141 7.05 -9.93 -14.43
N GLN A 142 5.74 -9.73 -14.53
CA GLN A 142 4.80 -10.04 -13.45
C GLN A 142 4.57 -11.55 -13.28
N ALA A 143 4.58 -12.32 -14.37
CA ALA A 143 4.44 -13.79 -14.29
C ALA A 143 5.61 -14.45 -13.54
N VAL A 144 6.84 -13.92 -13.69
CA VAL A 144 8.03 -14.43 -13.01
C VAL A 144 8.00 -14.13 -11.50
N ASN A 145 7.46 -12.98 -11.08
CA ASN A 145 7.40 -12.61 -9.65
C ASN A 145 6.33 -13.38 -8.84
N VAL A 146 5.29 -13.94 -9.49
CA VAL A 146 4.22 -14.66 -8.79
C VAL A 146 4.65 -16.06 -8.34
N GLU A 147 5.69 -16.64 -8.95
CA GLU A 147 6.21 -17.95 -8.54
C GLU A 147 7.00 -17.90 -7.21
N ASP A 148 7.41 -16.71 -6.76
CA ASP A 148 8.26 -16.50 -5.56
C ASP A 148 7.47 -16.14 -4.28
N VAL A 149 6.15 -15.90 -4.37
CA VAL A 149 5.31 -15.40 -3.26
C VAL A 149 4.50 -16.52 -2.57
N ARG A 150 4.80 -17.79 -2.83
CA ARG A 150 3.97 -18.92 -2.37
C ARG A 150 4.12 -19.31 -0.89
N ASP A 151 4.87 -18.58 -0.05
CA ASP A 151 5.20 -19.06 1.31
C ASP A 151 4.82 -18.17 2.50
N GLU A 152 4.11 -17.05 2.33
CA GLU A 152 3.73 -16.18 3.48
C GLU A 152 2.26 -15.71 3.44
N THR A 153 1.32 -16.65 3.56
CA THR A 153 -0.03 -16.33 4.04
C THR A 153 -0.22 -16.84 5.47
N ASP A 154 0.56 -16.29 6.41
CA ASP A 154 0.21 -16.32 7.83
C ASP A 154 -0.30 -14.93 8.21
N VAL A 155 -1.55 -14.66 7.85
CA VAL A 155 -2.26 -13.49 8.41
C VAL A 155 -2.63 -13.91 9.83
N PRO A 156 -2.05 -13.31 10.88
CA PRO A 156 -2.47 -13.63 12.24
C PRO A 156 -3.95 -13.31 12.36
N ALA A 157 -4.74 -14.34 12.67
CA ALA A 157 -6.17 -14.19 12.89
C ALA A 157 -6.38 -13.09 13.93
N VAL A 158 -7.07 -12.01 13.55
CA VAL A 158 -7.52 -11.00 14.50
C VAL A 158 -8.43 -11.73 15.49
N PRO A 159 -8.05 -11.85 16.77
CA PRO A 159 -8.91 -12.50 17.74
C PRO A 159 -10.23 -11.74 17.80
N PRO A 160 -11.38 -12.43 17.78
CA PRO A 160 -12.67 -11.77 17.87
C PRO A 160 -12.70 -10.94 19.15
N ALA A 161 -13.14 -9.69 19.04
CA ALA A 161 -13.26 -8.78 20.18
C ALA A 161 -13.91 -9.49 21.36
N SER A 162 -13.20 -9.52 22.48
CA SER A 162 -13.62 -10.15 23.73
C SER A 162 -15.03 -9.67 24.05
N LYS A 163 -16.00 -10.59 23.95
CA LYS A 163 -17.29 -10.38 24.58
C LYS A 163 -17.00 -10.37 26.08
N GLU A 164 -17.00 -9.19 26.69
CA GLU A 164 -17.17 -9.10 28.13
C GLU A 164 -18.56 -9.68 28.44
N GLU A 165 -18.58 -10.97 28.75
CA GLU A 165 -19.72 -11.60 29.39
C GLU A 165 -19.89 -10.96 30.78
N PRO A 166 -21.12 -10.63 31.20
CA PRO A 166 -21.34 -10.00 32.48
C PRO A 166 -20.96 -10.98 33.59
N GLU A 167 -20.08 -10.55 34.51
CA GLU A 167 -19.82 -11.26 35.76
C GLU A 167 -21.15 -11.54 36.46
N GLN A 168 -21.58 -12.81 36.42
CA GLN A 168 -22.65 -13.29 37.28
C GLN A 168 -22.08 -13.49 38.67
N ASP A 169 -22.04 -12.41 39.45
CA ASP A 169 -21.69 -12.51 40.85
C ASP A 169 -22.88 -13.14 41.60
N GLY A 170 -22.70 -14.42 41.93
CA GLY A 170 -23.72 -15.30 42.47
C GLY A 170 -24.17 -14.88 43.86
N ILE A 171 -25.35 -14.26 43.95
CA ILE A 171 -26.11 -14.22 45.19
C ILE A 171 -26.70 -15.63 45.42
N SER A 172 -26.01 -16.49 46.17
CA SER A 172 -26.62 -17.63 46.85
C SER A 172 -26.86 -17.29 48.32
N ARG A 173 -28.14 -17.04 48.64
CA ARG A 173 -28.65 -17.05 50.01
C ARG A 173 -28.97 -18.49 50.44
N GLN A 174 -28.61 -18.78 51.70
CA GLN A 174 -29.28 -19.64 52.69
C GLN A 174 -28.60 -20.96 53.13
N ALA A 175 -28.23 -20.93 54.42
CA ALA A 175 -28.63 -21.85 55.49
C ALA A 175 -28.13 -23.31 55.51
N SER A 176 -27.30 -23.63 56.52
CA SER A 176 -27.57 -24.69 57.51
C SER A 176 -26.50 -24.73 58.63
N GLY A 177 -26.94 -24.79 59.89
CA GLY A 177 -26.24 -25.54 60.95
C GLY A 177 -25.64 -24.76 62.11
N LEU A 178 -26.49 -24.27 63.05
CA LEU A 178 -26.56 -24.66 64.48
C LEU A 178 -27.40 -23.64 65.27
#